data_AF-A0A3D2W379-F1
#
_entry.id   AF-A0A3D2W379-F1
#
_cell.length_a   1.000
_cell.length_b   1.000
_cell.length_c   1.000
_cell.angle_alpha   90.00
_cell.angle_beta   90.00
_cell.angle_gamma   90.00
#
_symmetry.space_group_name_H-M   'P 1'
#
loop_
_entity.id
_entity.type
_entity.pdbx_description
1 polymer ?
#
loop_
_entity_poly.entity_id
_entity_poly.type
_entity_poly.pdbx_seq_one_letter_code
_entity_poly.pdbx_strand_id
1 'polypeptide(L)'
;MLLLAASAALYVSAPRPLAAFDAELRALYVRGEGGWTLLAREGRSTYARDRLGAMLGIAPIVAERLPSPSGCNEELCMIDGEGGASFALVRAELGFEGACVAGAIVLTRLLAPGGYSERCGLRALVDAESLARQGGAMIYRAHERFRIERSLKSGTARPWTPRGATAQE
;
A
#
# COMPACT_ATOMS: atom_id res chain seq x y z
N MET A 1 -11.68 11.51 -35.87
CA MET A 1 -12.07 10.23 -35.23
C MET A 1 -10.84 9.42 -34.76
N LEU A 2 -9.80 9.25 -35.60
CA LEU A 2 -8.54 8.56 -35.24
C LEU A 2 -7.88 9.04 -33.95
N LEU A 3 -7.83 10.36 -33.72
CA LEU A 3 -7.27 10.93 -32.48
C LEU A 3 -8.05 10.50 -31.24
N LEU A 4 -9.38 10.49 -31.30
CA LEU A 4 -10.22 10.10 -30.16
C LEU A 4 -10.03 8.60 -29.82
N ALA A 5 -9.97 7.75 -30.84
CA ALA A 5 -9.72 6.32 -30.68
C ALA A 5 -8.32 6.04 -30.11
N ALA A 6 -7.30 6.77 -30.59
CA ALA A 6 -5.94 6.66 -30.05
C ALA A 6 -5.86 7.11 -28.59
N SER A 7 -6.53 8.21 -28.22
CA SER A 7 -6.61 8.68 -26.83
C SER A 7 -7.30 7.67 -25.92
N ALA A 8 -8.42 7.09 -26.36
CA ALA A 8 -9.14 6.06 -25.60
C ALA A 8 -8.29 4.80 -25.42
N ALA A 9 -7.60 4.35 -26.47
CA ALA A 9 -6.70 3.20 -26.41
C ALA A 9 -5.56 3.43 -25.41
N LEU A 10 -4.92 4.61 -25.46
CA LEU A 10 -3.87 4.99 -24.50
C LEU A 10 -4.39 4.98 -23.06
N TYR A 11 -5.57 5.57 -22.83
CA TYR A 11 -6.17 5.61 -21.50
C TYR A 11 -6.50 4.22 -20.94
N VAL A 12 -7.07 3.34 -21.76
CA VAL A 12 -7.40 1.96 -21.34
C VAL A 12 -6.15 1.14 -21.08
N SER A 13 -5.06 1.39 -21.82
CA SER A 13 -3.78 0.69 -21.67
C SER A 13 -2.91 1.19 -20.50
N ALA A 14 -3.28 2.30 -19.87
CA ALA A 14 -2.48 2.89 -18.79
C ALA A 14 -2.43 1.93 -17.57
N PRO A 15 -1.24 1.71 -16.96
CA PRO A 15 -1.11 0.87 -15.78
C PRO A 15 -2.01 1.37 -14.65
N ARG A 16 -2.90 0.50 -14.17
CA ARG A 16 -3.78 0.82 -13.05
C ARG A 16 -3.10 0.44 -11.73
N PRO A 17 -3.20 1.28 -10.70
CA PRO A 17 -2.72 0.91 -9.39
C PRO A 17 -3.59 -0.22 -8.82
N LEU A 18 -2.92 -1.21 -8.22
CA LEU A 18 -3.52 -2.30 -7.45
C LEU A 18 -3.65 -1.94 -5.97
N ALA A 19 -2.74 -1.10 -5.47
CA ALA A 19 -2.82 -0.58 -4.12
C ALA A 19 -2.18 0.80 -4.02
N ALA A 20 -2.56 1.59 -3.02
CA ALA A 20 -1.88 2.82 -2.68
C ALA A 20 -1.94 3.07 -1.18
N PHE A 21 -0.86 3.64 -0.63
CA PHE A 21 -0.77 3.96 0.79
C PHE A 21 0.03 5.22 1.07
N ASP A 22 -0.27 5.87 2.20
CA ASP A 22 0.51 6.99 2.70
C ASP A 22 1.65 6.55 3.63
N ALA A 23 2.58 7.46 3.94
CA ALA A 23 3.78 7.16 4.72
C ALA A 23 3.48 6.68 6.16
N GLU A 24 2.32 7.02 6.71
CA GLU A 24 1.90 6.60 8.04
C GLU A 24 0.89 5.44 8.02
N LEU A 25 0.64 4.83 6.85
CA LEU A 25 -0.36 3.77 6.68
C LEU A 25 -1.73 4.10 7.31
N ARG A 26 -2.11 5.39 7.32
CA ARG A 26 -3.42 5.89 7.75
C ARG A 26 -4.48 5.74 6.66
N ALA A 27 -4.04 5.57 5.42
CA ALA A 27 -4.82 5.23 4.26
C ALA A 27 -4.06 4.14 3.50
N LEU A 28 -4.70 2.98 3.34
CA LEU A 28 -4.21 1.87 2.52
C LEU A 28 -5.40 1.37 1.70
N TYR A 29 -5.42 1.74 0.43
CA TYR A 29 -6.39 1.26 -0.53
C TYR A 29 -5.81 0.06 -1.27
N VAL A 30 -6.58 -1.02 -1.35
CA VAL A 30 -6.26 -2.20 -2.17
C VAL A 30 -7.44 -2.46 -3.10
N ARG A 31 -7.15 -2.71 -4.36
CA ARG A 31 -8.12 -3.05 -5.38
C ARG A 31 -8.31 -4.55 -5.39
N GLY A 32 -9.48 -5.03 -5.01
CA GLY A 32 -9.89 -6.44 -5.14
C GLY A 32 -10.86 -6.64 -6.30
N GLU A 33 -11.44 -7.83 -6.44
CA GLU A 33 -12.40 -8.15 -7.52
C GLU A 33 -13.64 -7.26 -7.50
N GLY A 34 -14.13 -6.91 -6.31
CA GLY A 34 -15.29 -6.03 -6.10
C GLY A 34 -14.99 -4.52 -6.16
N GLY A 35 -13.75 -4.13 -6.48
CA GLY A 35 -13.30 -2.74 -6.48
C GLY A 35 -12.38 -2.38 -5.31
N TRP A 36 -12.35 -1.11 -4.95
CA TRP A 36 -11.45 -0.62 -3.89
C TRP A 36 -11.93 -1.03 -2.50
N THR A 37 -10.98 -1.37 -1.64
CA THR A 37 -11.17 -1.66 -0.22
C THR A 37 -10.18 -0.83 0.58
N LEU A 38 -10.61 -0.28 1.72
CA LEU A 38 -9.76 0.52 2.60
C LEU A 38 -9.37 -0.30 3.85
N LEU A 39 -8.11 -0.71 3.95
CA LEU A 39 -7.62 -1.55 5.06
C LEU A 39 -7.33 -0.72 6.30
N ALA A 40 -6.74 0.47 6.13
CA ALA A 40 -6.45 1.38 7.24
C ALA A 40 -7.63 2.32 7.51
N ARG A 41 -8.72 1.79 8.09
CA ARG A 41 -9.91 2.58 8.43
C ARG A 41 -9.82 3.25 9.81
N GLU A 42 -8.98 2.71 10.69
CA GLU A 42 -8.86 3.16 12.08
C GLU A 42 -8.08 4.48 12.19
N GLY A 43 -8.73 5.47 12.80
CA GLY A 43 -8.15 6.80 13.07
C GLY A 43 -8.92 7.96 12.46
N ARG A 44 -8.60 9.17 12.93
CA ARG A 44 -9.26 10.43 12.54
C ARG A 44 -8.70 11.09 11.28
N SER A 45 -7.75 10.48 10.57
CA SER A 45 -7.11 11.14 9.42
C SER A 45 -7.98 11.05 8.17
N THR A 46 -9.01 11.90 8.10
CA THR A 46 -9.82 12.12 6.88
C THR A 46 -8.96 12.64 5.73
N TYR A 47 -8.05 13.58 6.01
CA TYR A 47 -7.21 14.19 4.99
C TYR A 47 -6.37 13.19 4.15
N ALA A 48 -5.67 12.25 4.80
CA ALA A 48 -4.84 11.28 4.08
C ALA A 48 -5.70 10.37 3.18
N ARG A 49 -6.84 9.92 3.71
CA ARG A 49 -7.81 9.09 2.99
C ARG A 49 -8.43 9.83 1.82
N ASP A 50 -8.85 11.07 2.01
CA ASP A 50 -9.50 11.89 0.98
C ASP A 50 -8.52 12.25 -0.13
N ARG A 51 -7.31 12.67 0.21
CA ARG A 51 -6.28 13.02 -0.77
C ARG A 51 -5.84 11.82 -1.59
N LEU A 52 -5.54 10.70 -0.93
CA LEU A 52 -5.10 9.50 -1.62
C LEU A 52 -6.26 8.89 -2.43
N GLY A 53 -7.47 8.87 -1.88
CA GLY A 53 -8.69 8.42 -2.57
C GLY A 53 -8.96 9.25 -3.82
N ALA A 54 -8.86 10.58 -3.74
CA ALA A 54 -9.01 11.46 -4.89
C ALA A 54 -7.99 11.16 -6.00
N MET A 55 -6.74 10.85 -5.67
CA MET A 55 -5.72 10.42 -6.65
C MET A 55 -6.08 9.10 -7.33
N LEU A 56 -6.83 8.23 -6.64
CA LEU A 56 -7.36 6.97 -7.19
C LEU A 56 -8.70 7.14 -7.92
N GLY A 57 -9.20 8.38 -8.04
CA GLY A 57 -10.51 8.66 -8.63
C GLY A 57 -11.70 8.26 -7.75
N ILE A 58 -11.47 8.04 -6.45
CA ILE A 58 -12.50 7.68 -5.48
C ILE A 58 -13.05 8.97 -4.87
N ALA A 59 -14.34 9.24 -5.12
CA ALA A 59 -15.01 10.38 -4.50
C ALA A 59 -15.13 10.18 -2.96
N PRO A 60 -15.09 11.24 -2.13
CA PRO A 60 -15.16 11.11 -0.67
C PRO A 60 -16.36 10.30 -0.18
N ILE A 61 -17.56 10.53 -0.75
CA ILE A 61 -18.78 9.79 -0.39
C ILE A 61 -18.69 8.29 -0.69
N VAL A 62 -17.88 7.90 -1.68
CA VAL A 62 -17.61 6.50 -2.01
C VAL A 62 -16.59 5.93 -1.04
N ALA A 63 -15.53 6.70 -0.71
CA ALA A 63 -14.49 6.30 0.23
C ALA A 63 -15.06 5.94 1.62
N GLU A 64 -16.03 6.71 2.11
CA GLU A 64 -16.73 6.45 3.38
C GLU A 64 -17.52 5.13 3.41
N ARG A 65 -17.94 4.66 2.23
CA ARG A 65 -18.79 3.47 2.04
C ARG A 65 -18.00 2.25 1.60
N LEU A 66 -16.68 2.35 1.47
CA LEU A 66 -15.86 1.21 1.10
C LEU A 66 -15.99 0.10 2.14
N PRO A 67 -16.03 -1.17 1.70
CA PRO A 67 -16.12 -2.29 2.61
C PRO A 67 -14.90 -2.32 3.53
N SER A 68 -15.11 -2.80 4.75
CA SER A 68 -13.99 -3.32 5.56
C SER A 68 -13.73 -4.75 5.09
N PRO A 69 -12.46 -5.19 4.93
CA PRO A 69 -12.19 -6.59 4.63
C PRO A 69 -12.66 -7.48 5.78
N SER A 70 -13.24 -8.64 5.48
CA SER A 70 -13.72 -9.60 6.48
C SER A 70 -12.59 -10.23 7.29
N GLY A 71 -11.36 -10.24 6.76
CA GLY A 71 -10.16 -10.81 7.39
C GLY A 71 -9.34 -9.82 8.21
N CYS A 72 -9.97 -8.83 8.85
CA CYS A 72 -9.27 -7.81 9.64
C CYS A 72 -9.62 -7.90 11.13
N ASN A 73 -8.58 -8.01 11.95
CA ASN A 73 -8.62 -7.94 13.40
C ASN A 73 -7.61 -6.88 13.91
N GLU A 74 -7.36 -6.88 15.22
CA GLU A 74 -6.50 -5.90 15.88
C GLU A 74 -5.02 -6.07 15.50
N GLU A 75 -4.60 -7.28 15.15
CA GLU A 75 -3.21 -7.61 14.85
C GLU A 75 -2.87 -7.54 13.36
N LEU A 76 -3.82 -7.89 12.50
CA LEU A 76 -3.62 -8.15 11.09
C LEU A 76 -4.88 -7.86 10.27
N CYS A 77 -4.68 -7.33 9.08
CA CYS A 77 -5.73 -7.14 8.10
C CYS A 77 -5.25 -7.65 6.75
N MET A 78 -5.83 -8.75 6.27
CA MET A 78 -5.47 -9.36 4.99
C MET A 78 -6.58 -9.24 3.95
N ILE A 79 -6.16 -9.09 2.70
CA ILE A 79 -7.06 -9.12 1.54
C ILE A 79 -6.31 -9.67 0.33
N ASP A 80 -7.03 -10.38 -0.53
CA ASP A 80 -6.56 -10.69 -1.87
C ASP A 80 -6.86 -9.51 -2.80
N GLY A 81 -5.79 -8.93 -3.34
CA GLY A 81 -5.87 -7.91 -4.37
C GLY A 81 -6.02 -8.50 -5.77
N GLU A 82 -6.45 -7.66 -6.69
CA GLU A 82 -6.55 -7.95 -8.10
C GLU A 82 -5.19 -8.38 -8.65
N GLY A 83 -5.19 -9.40 -9.52
CA GLY A 83 -3.96 -9.94 -10.11
C GLY A 83 -3.19 -10.92 -9.23
N GLY A 84 -3.83 -11.47 -8.18
CA GLY A 84 -3.30 -12.58 -7.39
C GLY A 84 -2.24 -12.18 -6.35
N ALA A 85 -2.18 -10.90 -5.96
CA ALA A 85 -1.35 -10.48 -4.84
C ALA A 85 -2.18 -10.40 -3.57
N SER A 86 -1.75 -11.11 -2.53
CA SER A 86 -2.27 -10.93 -1.18
C SER A 86 -1.57 -9.76 -0.50
N PHE A 87 -2.35 -8.87 0.11
CA PHE A 87 -1.88 -7.72 0.86
C PHE A 87 -2.18 -7.93 2.34
N ALA A 88 -1.16 -7.71 3.17
CA ALA A 88 -1.27 -7.84 4.62
C ALA A 88 -0.85 -6.54 5.30
N LEU A 89 -1.74 -5.95 6.10
CA LEU A 89 -1.43 -4.84 6.99
C LEU A 89 -1.26 -5.37 8.41
N VAL A 90 0.00 -5.44 8.87
CA VAL A 90 0.34 -5.88 10.24
C VAL A 90 0.32 -4.68 11.18
N ARG A 91 -0.50 -4.77 12.23
CA ARG A 91 -0.75 -3.73 13.23
C ARG A 91 -0.07 -3.99 14.57
N ALA A 92 0.13 -5.27 14.91
CA ALA A 92 0.79 -5.74 16.12
C ALA A 92 1.82 -6.82 15.80
N GLU A 93 2.79 -7.03 16.70
CA GLU A 93 3.86 -8.03 16.49
C GLU A 93 3.33 -9.45 16.24
N LEU A 94 2.25 -9.82 16.94
CA LEU A 94 1.57 -11.11 16.75
C LEU A 94 1.01 -11.29 15.32
N GLY A 95 0.75 -10.20 14.61
CA GLY A 95 0.25 -10.23 13.23
C GLY A 95 1.28 -10.68 12.20
N PHE A 96 2.58 -10.69 12.53
CA PHE A 96 3.63 -11.14 11.59
C PHE A 96 3.49 -12.63 11.27
N GLU A 97 3.13 -13.49 12.23
CA GLU A 97 2.96 -14.92 11.96
C GLU A 97 1.82 -15.17 10.95
N GLY A 98 0.69 -14.49 11.12
CA GLY A 98 -0.44 -14.61 10.18
C GLY A 98 -0.16 -14.00 8.80
N ALA A 99 0.73 -13.00 8.72
CA ALA A 99 1.12 -12.35 7.46
C ALA A 99 2.26 -13.08 6.71
N CYS A 100 2.80 -14.16 7.29
CA CYS A 100 3.91 -14.93 6.70
C CYS A 100 3.42 -15.84 5.57
N VAL A 101 2.92 -15.24 4.50
CA VAL A 101 2.37 -15.93 3.32
C VAL A 101 3.28 -15.70 2.12
N ALA A 102 3.67 -16.78 1.45
CA ALA A 102 4.53 -16.72 0.26
C ALA A 102 3.93 -15.81 -0.82
N GLY A 103 4.75 -14.89 -1.34
CA GLY A 103 4.34 -13.96 -2.37
C GLY A 103 3.46 -12.80 -1.92
N ALA A 104 3.17 -12.67 -0.62
CA ALA A 104 2.40 -11.55 -0.07
C ALA A 104 3.19 -10.24 -0.08
N ILE A 105 2.46 -9.13 -0.09
CA ILE A 105 2.98 -7.79 0.14
C ILE A 105 2.58 -7.39 1.56
N VAL A 106 3.55 -7.30 2.45
CA VAL A 106 3.34 -6.96 3.86
C VAL A 106 3.65 -5.48 4.08
N LEU A 107 2.70 -4.76 4.69
CA LEU A 107 2.83 -3.37 5.09
C LEU A 107 2.69 -3.27 6.61
N THR A 108 3.58 -2.53 7.26
CA THR A 108 3.52 -2.32 8.70
C THR A 108 4.24 -1.05 9.14
N ARG A 109 3.80 -0.49 10.26
CA ARG A 109 4.51 0.59 10.97
C ARG A 109 5.49 0.07 12.02
N LEU A 110 5.56 -1.24 12.19
CA LEU A 110 6.50 -1.90 13.10
C LEU A 110 7.81 -2.18 12.36
N LEU A 111 8.88 -2.41 13.11
CA LEU A 111 10.07 -3.04 12.55
C LEU A 111 9.76 -4.53 12.34
N ALA A 112 10.02 -5.03 11.14
CA ALA A 112 9.84 -6.44 10.87
C ALA A 112 10.95 -7.26 11.56
N PRO A 113 10.66 -8.50 11.99
CA PRO A 113 11.69 -9.40 12.50
C PRO A 113 12.83 -9.60 11.48
N GLY A 114 14.06 -9.82 11.98
CA GLY A 114 15.20 -10.10 11.12
C GLY A 114 14.94 -11.30 10.18
N GLY A 115 15.28 -11.12 8.90
CA GLY A 115 15.10 -12.15 7.86
C GLY A 115 13.65 -12.51 7.56
N TYR A 116 12.67 -11.71 8.01
CA TYR A 116 11.24 -12.01 7.83
C TYR A 116 10.84 -12.09 6.35
N SER A 117 11.35 -11.18 5.51
CA SER A 117 11.03 -11.16 4.08
C SER A 117 11.49 -12.43 3.36
N GLU A 118 12.71 -12.89 3.63
CA GLU A 118 13.28 -14.09 3.04
C GLU A 118 12.62 -15.35 3.59
N ARG A 119 12.42 -15.43 4.91
CA ARG A 119 11.81 -16.58 5.59
C ARG A 119 10.41 -16.88 5.08
N CYS A 120 9.59 -15.84 4.91
CA CYS A 120 8.21 -15.99 4.47
C CYS A 120 8.07 -16.00 2.93
N GLY A 121 9.18 -15.82 2.19
CA GLY A 121 9.14 -15.72 0.73
C GLY A 121 8.26 -14.56 0.25
N LEU A 122 8.30 -13.42 0.94
CA LEU A 122 7.45 -12.28 0.64
C LEU A 122 7.81 -11.68 -0.72
N ARG A 123 6.80 -11.13 -1.39
CA ARG A 123 7.01 -10.37 -2.62
C ARG A 123 7.55 -8.98 -2.34
N ALA A 124 7.10 -8.36 -1.24
CA ALA A 124 7.63 -7.11 -0.75
C ALA A 124 7.32 -6.93 0.75
N LEU A 125 8.24 -6.26 1.44
CA LEU A 125 8.07 -5.80 2.81
C LEU A 125 8.18 -4.27 2.84
N VAL A 126 7.15 -3.62 3.37
CA VAL A 126 7.11 -2.18 3.61
C VAL A 126 6.93 -1.97 5.12
N ASP A 127 8.06 -1.97 5.83
CA ASP A 127 8.12 -1.80 7.28
C ASP A 127 8.37 -0.34 7.71
N ALA A 128 8.53 -0.11 9.01
CA ALA A 128 8.80 1.22 9.56
C ALA A 128 9.99 1.93 8.92
N GLU A 129 11.09 1.21 8.67
CA GLU A 129 12.31 1.78 8.09
C GLU A 129 12.09 2.14 6.62
N SER A 130 11.43 1.26 5.86
CA SER A 130 11.03 1.53 4.48
C SER A 130 10.14 2.77 4.39
N LEU A 131 9.10 2.86 5.24
CA LEU A 131 8.20 4.01 5.29
C LEU A 131 8.93 5.31 5.65
N ALA A 132 9.82 5.27 6.64
CA ALA A 132 10.59 6.45 7.04
C ALA A 132 11.50 6.97 5.93
N ARG A 133 12.14 6.07 5.16
CA ARG A 133 13.07 6.45 4.09
C ARG A 133 12.39 6.86 2.78
N GLN A 134 11.28 6.21 2.44
CA GLN A 134 10.71 6.27 1.10
C GLN A 134 9.25 6.75 1.06
N GLY A 135 8.61 6.90 2.21
CA GLY A 135 7.26 7.43 2.36
C GLY A 135 6.16 6.46 1.94
N GLY A 136 5.05 7.00 1.43
CA GLY A 136 3.95 6.24 0.85
C GLY A 136 4.30 5.69 -0.54
N ALA A 137 3.37 4.98 -1.17
CA ALA A 137 3.57 4.49 -2.53
C ALA A 137 2.26 4.20 -3.27
N MET A 138 2.38 4.05 -4.58
CA MET A 138 1.42 3.31 -5.41
C MET A 138 2.05 2.00 -5.89
N ILE A 139 1.26 0.93 -5.87
CA ILE A 139 1.67 -0.40 -6.31
C ILE A 139 0.94 -0.70 -7.60
N TYR A 140 1.69 -1.00 -8.65
CA TYR A 140 1.18 -1.31 -9.98
C TYR A 140 1.51 -2.74 -10.36
N ARG A 141 0.64 -3.33 -11.18
CA ARG A 141 0.99 -4.53 -11.94
C ARG A 141 1.90 -4.14 -13.12
N ALA A 142 3.03 -4.80 -13.25
CA ALA A 142 3.95 -4.68 -14.36
C ALA A 142 4.21 -6.08 -14.95
N HIS A 143 3.30 -6.54 -15.81
CA HIS A 143 3.27 -7.91 -16.33
C HIS A 143 3.18 -8.95 -15.20
N GLU A 144 4.21 -9.78 -15.03
CA GLU A 144 4.32 -10.78 -13.94
C GLU A 144 4.92 -10.21 -12.65
N ARG A 145 5.45 -8.98 -12.70
CA ARG A 145 6.10 -8.32 -11.57
C ARG A 145 5.22 -7.22 -11.01
N PHE A 146 5.47 -6.88 -9.76
CA PHE A 146 4.86 -5.74 -9.09
C PHE A 146 5.86 -4.59 -9.09
N ARG A 147 5.37 -3.39 -9.32
CA ARG A 147 6.17 -2.17 -9.29
C ARG A 147 5.65 -1.26 -8.19
N ILE A 148 6.49 -1.00 -7.20
CA ILE A 148 6.18 -0.10 -6.09
C ILE A 148 6.81 1.26 -6.41
N GLU A 149 5.99 2.23 -6.75
CA GLU A 149 6.42 3.62 -6.98
C GLU A 149 6.33 4.40 -5.66
N ARG A 150 7.49 4.60 -5.01
CA ARG A 150 7.60 5.32 -3.74
C ARG A 150 7.45 6.84 -3.93
N SER A 151 6.88 7.51 -2.94
CA SER A 151 6.70 8.97 -2.98
C SER A 151 8.03 9.73 -2.87
N LEU A 152 9.03 9.15 -2.21
CA LEU A 152 10.39 9.66 -2.14
C LEU A 152 11.33 8.73 -2.90
N LYS A 153 12.14 9.31 -3.81
CA LYS A 153 13.23 8.58 -4.45
C LYS A 153 14.32 8.29 -3.42
N SER A 154 14.85 7.07 -3.43
CA SER A 154 16.00 6.69 -2.62
C SER A 154 17.16 7.67 -2.85
N GLY A 155 17.80 8.13 -1.77
CA GLY A 155 18.95 9.04 -1.83
C GLY A 155 18.60 10.52 -2.02
N THR A 156 17.32 10.90 -2.11
CA THR A 156 16.93 12.32 -2.14
C THR A 156 16.69 12.85 -0.73
N ALA A 157 17.72 13.47 -0.13
CA ALA A 157 17.56 14.19 1.13
C ALA A 157 16.98 15.58 0.86
N ARG A 158 15.75 15.84 1.31
CA ARG A 158 15.19 17.20 1.27
C ARG A 158 15.60 17.95 2.53
N PRO A 159 15.83 19.28 2.46
CA PRO A 159 16.20 20.06 3.65
C PRO A 159 15.20 19.94 4.81
N TRP A 160 13.93 19.65 4.52
CA TRP A 160 12.85 19.49 5.50
C TRP A 160 12.52 18.02 5.83
N THR A 161 13.32 17.05 5.36
CA THR A 161 13.16 15.66 5.81
C THR A 161 13.70 15.56 7.25
N PRO A 162 12.88 15.13 8.23
CA PRO A 162 13.35 14.98 9.61
C PRO A 162 14.58 14.07 9.67
N ARG A 163 15.71 14.60 10.12
CA ARG A 163 16.92 13.83 10.40
C ARG A 163 16.75 13.26 11.81
N GLY A 164 16.22 12.04 11.94
CA GLY A 164 15.84 11.57 13.27
C GLY A 164 15.37 10.13 13.40
N ALA A 165 15.86 9.21 12.57
CA ALA A 165 15.82 7.79 12.88
C ALA A 165 17.24 7.20 12.79
N THR A 166 18.20 7.87 13.46
CA THR A 166 19.42 7.20 13.90
C THR A 166 19.01 6.33 15.08
N ALA A 167 18.92 5.02 14.86
CA ALA A 167 19.00 4.05 15.94
C ALA A 167 20.34 4.30 16.66
N GLN A 168 20.27 4.79 17.89
CA GLN A 168 21.32 4.61 18.87
C GLN A 168 20.90 3.42 19.71
N GLU A 169 21.54 2.28 19.50
CA GLU A 169 22.39 1.59 20.49
C GLU A 169 23.15 0.44 19.81
#